data_AF-A0A923AL59-F1
#
_entry.id   AF-A0A923AL59-F1
#
_cell.length_a   1.000
_cell.length_b   1.000
_cell.length_c   1.000
_cell.angle_alpha   90.00
_cell.angle_beta   90.00
_cell.angle_gamma   90.00
#
_symmetry.space_group_name_H-M   'P 1'
#
loop_
_entity.id
_entity.type
_entity.pdbx_description
1 polymer ?
#
loop_
_entity_poly.entity_id
_entity_poly.type
_entity_poly.pdbx_seq_one_letter_code
_entity_poly.pdbx_strand_id
1 'polypeptide(L)'
;MIPPSRNELLVYLADLVEELERYAVTVLPPDDRDEITLGRERDGGLIIDLSGHLPTSPRSRIAELELFERWRLIGPDQWACFEYTYELRHHAIGYRRAFHRHDEDHFVRRYGVATHEHCEATLGIEVCGHYHGRPVVDAFDGFRRLYDTWLSDQGPDCSALVCIG
;
A
#
# COMPACT_ATOMS: atom_id res chain seq x y z
N MET A 1 -17.14 -2.44 12.72
CA MET A 1 -17.23 -1.57 11.53
C MET A 1 -18.18 -2.24 10.56
N ILE A 2 -19.09 -1.50 9.92
CA ILE A 2 -20.00 -2.05 8.90
C ILE A 2 -19.22 -2.18 7.59
N PRO A 3 -19.26 -3.32 6.87
CA PRO A 3 -18.57 -3.45 5.59
C PRO A 3 -19.14 -2.50 4.53
N PRO A 4 -18.30 -1.82 3.73
CA PRO A 4 -18.77 -0.90 2.70
C PRO A 4 -19.51 -1.60 1.57
N SER A 5 -20.45 -0.88 0.98
CA SER A 5 -21.07 -1.16 -0.31
C SER A 5 -20.15 -0.80 -1.47
N ARG A 6 -20.48 -1.26 -2.68
CA ARG A 6 -19.71 -0.89 -3.89
C ARG A 6 -19.69 0.63 -4.10
N ASN A 7 -20.80 1.32 -3.84
CA ASN A 7 -20.86 2.77 -4.00
C ASN A 7 -19.98 3.48 -2.96
N GLU A 8 -19.93 2.98 -1.72
CA GLU A 8 -19.00 3.49 -0.70
C GLU A 8 -17.54 3.24 -1.07
N LEU A 9 -17.22 2.13 -1.76
CA LEU A 9 -15.87 1.90 -2.30
C LEU A 9 -15.49 2.87 -3.43
N LEU A 10 -16.45 3.27 -4.27
CA LEU A 10 -16.20 4.29 -5.29
C LEU A 10 -15.94 5.67 -4.67
N VAL A 11 -16.68 6.02 -3.62
CA VAL A 11 -16.45 7.25 -2.84
C VAL A 11 -15.09 7.17 -2.14
N TYR A 12 -14.78 6.06 -1.50
CA TYR A 12 -13.48 5.80 -0.87
C TYR A 12 -12.30 5.97 -1.85
N LEU A 13 -12.42 5.44 -3.07
CA LEU A 13 -11.40 5.62 -4.11
C LEU A 13 -11.24 7.10 -4.50
N ALA A 14 -12.34 7.81 -4.70
CA ALA A 14 -12.31 9.23 -5.05
C ALA A 14 -11.67 10.07 -3.93
N ASP A 15 -12.06 9.84 -2.68
CA ASP A 15 -11.51 10.52 -1.50
C ASP A 15 -10.02 10.22 -1.33
N LEU A 16 -9.58 8.99 -1.63
CA LEU A 16 -8.19 8.59 -1.57
C LEU A 16 -7.35 9.33 -2.62
N VAL A 17 -7.84 9.40 -3.87
CA VAL A 17 -7.17 10.17 -4.93
C VAL A 17 -7.08 11.65 -4.56
N GLU A 18 -8.16 12.24 -4.05
CA GLU A 18 -8.16 13.65 -3.62
C GLU A 18 -7.15 13.90 -2.50
N GLU A 19 -7.06 13.00 -1.51
CA GLU A 19 -6.06 13.11 -0.44
C GLU A 19 -4.65 13.03 -1.02
N LEU A 20 -4.34 12.06 -1.89
CA LEU A 20 -3.02 11.94 -2.51
C LEU A 20 -2.62 13.22 -3.25
N GLU A 21 -3.52 13.78 -4.07
CA GLU A 21 -3.29 15.02 -4.79
C GLU A 21 -3.10 16.23 -3.86
N ARG A 22 -3.81 16.28 -2.72
CA ARG A 22 -3.64 17.32 -1.70
C ARG A 22 -2.24 17.33 -1.09
N TYR A 23 -1.58 16.18 -1.02
CA TYR A 23 -0.18 16.05 -0.61
C TYR A 23 0.82 16.11 -1.79
N ALA A 24 0.35 16.62 -2.94
CA ALA A 24 1.09 16.78 -4.18
C ALA A 24 1.63 15.48 -4.79
N VAL A 25 1.05 14.33 -4.43
CA VAL A 25 1.34 13.07 -5.11
C VAL A 25 0.79 13.19 -6.54
N THR A 26 1.64 12.96 -7.53
CA THR A 26 1.20 12.82 -8.92
C THR A 26 0.69 11.41 -9.10
N VAL A 27 -0.63 11.23 -9.08
CA VAL A 27 -1.25 9.91 -9.26
C VAL A 27 -1.15 9.50 -10.74
N LEU A 28 -0.79 8.25 -10.97
CA LEU A 28 -0.61 7.66 -12.28
C LEU A 28 -1.76 6.69 -12.56
N PRO A 29 -2.30 6.67 -13.79
CA PRO A 29 -3.26 5.65 -14.14
C PRO A 29 -2.57 4.26 -14.23
N PRO A 30 -3.27 3.18 -13.86
CA PRO A 30 -2.74 1.82 -13.94
C PRO A 30 -2.67 1.31 -15.39
N ASP A 31 -1.61 0.58 -15.75
CA ASP A 31 -1.46 -0.21 -17.00
C ASP A 31 -1.94 0.47 -18.30
N ASP A 32 -1.29 1.56 -18.71
CA ASP A 32 -1.57 2.31 -19.95
C ASP A 32 -3.02 2.82 -20.11
N ARG A 33 -3.81 2.84 -19.03
CA ARG A 33 -5.16 3.41 -19.04
C ARG A 33 -5.12 4.94 -18.92
N ASP A 34 -6.20 5.59 -19.32
CA ASP A 34 -6.35 7.05 -19.19
C ASP A 34 -6.99 7.46 -17.86
N GLU A 35 -7.60 6.52 -17.12
CA GLU A 35 -8.42 6.81 -15.94
C GLU A 35 -8.18 5.84 -14.79
N ILE A 36 -8.21 6.38 -13.57
CA ILE A 36 -8.22 5.63 -12.32
C ILE A 36 -9.65 5.15 -12.07
N THR A 37 -9.85 3.83 -12.02
CA THR A 37 -11.17 3.23 -11.82
C THR A 37 -11.09 2.05 -10.86
N LEU A 38 -12.19 1.79 -10.16
CA LEU A 38 -12.34 0.58 -9.36
C LEU A 38 -12.34 -0.63 -10.29
N GLY A 39 -11.29 -1.44 -10.21
CA GLY A 39 -11.10 -2.59 -11.07
C GLY A 39 -11.93 -3.79 -10.62
N ARG A 40 -12.07 -4.78 -11.52
CA ARG A 40 -12.81 -6.01 -11.26
C ARG A 40 -12.00 -7.23 -11.69
N GLU A 41 -11.88 -8.19 -10.78
CA GLU A 41 -11.24 -9.47 -11.05
C GLU A 41 -12.21 -10.48 -11.66
N ARG A 42 -11.65 -11.57 -12.21
CA ARG A 42 -12.43 -12.63 -12.88
C ARG A 42 -13.37 -13.38 -11.94
N ASP A 43 -13.02 -13.48 -10.67
CA ASP A 43 -13.82 -14.11 -9.61
C ASP A 43 -14.90 -13.18 -9.05
N GLY A 44 -14.99 -11.94 -9.56
CA GLY A 44 -15.92 -10.92 -9.10
C GLY A 44 -15.41 -10.06 -7.96
N GLY A 45 -14.18 -10.29 -7.47
CA GLY A 45 -13.46 -9.40 -6.57
C GLY A 45 -13.28 -8.00 -7.17
N LEU A 46 -13.04 -7.01 -6.31
CA LEU A 46 -12.73 -5.65 -6.71
C LEU A 46 -11.30 -5.31 -6.32
N ILE A 47 -10.66 -4.48 -7.13
CA ILE A 47 -9.29 -4.01 -6.90
C ILE A 47 -9.24 -2.50 -6.89
N ILE A 48 -8.45 -1.98 -5.97
CA ILE A 48 -7.93 -0.62 -6.02
C ILE A 48 -6.44 -0.78 -6.26
N ASP A 49 -5.94 -0.17 -7.33
CA ASP A 49 -4.54 -0.19 -7.70
C ASP A 49 -4.15 1.23 -8.11
N LEU A 50 -3.38 1.88 -7.24
CA LEU A 50 -2.94 3.25 -7.40
C LEU A 50 -1.43 3.31 -7.33
N SER A 51 -0.84 3.94 -8.34
CA SER A 51 0.56 4.31 -8.35
C SER A 51 0.69 5.82 -8.34
N GLY A 52 1.74 6.33 -7.72
CA GLY A 52 1.97 7.76 -7.65
C GLY A 52 3.43 8.13 -7.45
N HIS A 53 3.76 9.35 -7.83
CA HIS A 53 5.08 9.93 -7.59
C HIS A 53 4.99 11.03 -6.54
N LEU A 54 5.82 10.90 -5.50
CA LEU A 54 5.97 11.94 -4.48
C LEU A 54 6.83 13.11 -5.02
N PRO A 55 6.59 14.35 -4.55
CA PRO A 55 7.32 15.53 -5.01
C PRO A 55 8.82 15.47 -4.69
N THR A 56 9.65 15.03 -5.62
CA THR A 56 11.12 15.10 -5.47
C THR A 56 11.71 16.27 -6.26
N SER A 57 12.88 16.76 -5.87
CA SER A 57 13.55 17.81 -6.65
C SER A 57 13.73 17.36 -8.11
N PRO A 58 13.73 18.27 -9.11
CA PRO A 58 13.81 17.91 -10.54
C PRO A 58 15.04 17.10 -10.96
N ARG A 59 16.06 16.99 -10.09
CA ARG A 59 17.31 16.24 -10.32
C ARG A 59 17.37 14.92 -9.55
N SER A 60 16.37 14.64 -8.72
CA SER A 60 16.27 13.42 -7.92
C SER A 60 15.58 12.32 -8.72
N ARG A 61 16.03 11.08 -8.54
CA ARG A 61 15.20 9.92 -8.91
C ARG A 61 13.90 9.96 -8.12
N ILE A 62 12.87 9.36 -8.70
CA ILE A 62 11.49 9.43 -8.26
C ILE A 62 11.32 8.65 -6.95
N ALA A 63 10.52 9.19 -6.03
CA ALA A 63 9.97 8.43 -4.91
C ALA A 63 8.60 7.90 -5.35
N GLU A 64 8.51 6.59 -5.49
CA GLU A 64 7.33 5.88 -5.98
C GLU A 64 6.49 5.42 -4.79
N LEU A 65 5.19 5.65 -4.89
CA LEU A 65 4.16 5.19 -3.96
C LEU A 65 3.23 4.24 -4.70
N GLU A 66 3.00 3.05 -4.13
CA GLU A 66 2.04 2.07 -4.62
C GLU A 66 1.03 1.78 -3.50
N LEU A 67 -0.26 1.86 -3.82
CA LEU A 67 -1.35 1.49 -2.92
C LEU A 67 -2.27 0.49 -3.63
N PHE A 68 -2.21 -0.76 -3.18
CA PHE A 68 -2.97 -1.86 -3.76
C PHE A 68 -3.87 -2.50 -2.71
N GLU A 69 -5.11 -2.78 -3.07
CA GLU A 69 -6.09 -3.45 -2.22
C GLU A 69 -6.95 -4.42 -3.03
N ARG A 70 -7.29 -5.55 -2.42
CA ARG A 70 -8.28 -6.49 -2.94
C ARG A 70 -9.44 -6.65 -1.99
N TRP A 71 -10.63 -6.58 -2.57
CA TRP A 71 -11.90 -6.57 -1.88
C TRP A 71 -12.75 -7.74 -2.35
N ARG A 72 -13.31 -8.48 -1.39
CA ARG A 72 -14.23 -9.60 -1.66
C ARG A 72 -15.62 -9.31 -1.14
N LEU A 73 -16.62 -9.83 -1.83
CA LEU A 73 -18.00 -9.75 -1.39
C LEU A 73 -18.23 -10.71 -0.20
N ILE A 74 -18.78 -10.23 0.90
CA ILE A 74 -19.06 -11.00 2.12
C ILE A 74 -20.55 -11.01 2.50
N GLY A 75 -21.39 -10.30 1.74
CA GLY A 75 -22.84 -10.23 1.93
C GLY A 75 -23.50 -9.49 0.76
N PRO A 76 -24.82 -9.27 0.81
CA PRO A 76 -25.52 -8.48 -0.21
C PRO A 76 -24.93 -7.05 -0.28
N ASP A 77 -24.18 -6.77 -1.34
CA ASP A 77 -23.43 -5.52 -1.54
C ASP A 77 -22.61 -5.09 -0.31
N GLN A 78 -21.93 -6.04 0.33
CA GLN A 78 -21.03 -5.81 1.45
C GLN A 78 -19.65 -6.35 1.12
N TRP A 79 -18.64 -5.50 1.19
CA TRP A 79 -17.28 -5.79 0.75
C TRP A 79 -16.31 -5.74 1.91
N ALA A 80 -15.32 -6.62 1.91
CA ALA A 80 -14.24 -6.61 2.89
C ALA A 80 -12.88 -6.61 2.19
N CYS A 81 -12.01 -5.69 2.60
CA CYS A 81 -10.60 -5.69 2.22
C CYS A 81 -9.92 -6.88 2.91
N PHE A 82 -9.42 -7.80 2.08
CA PHE A 82 -8.79 -9.02 2.54
C PHE A 82 -7.30 -9.01 2.27
N GLU A 83 -6.84 -8.32 1.23
CA GLU A 83 -5.43 -8.17 0.91
C GLU A 83 -5.11 -6.70 0.65
N TYR A 84 -3.97 -6.25 1.16
CA TYR A 84 -3.42 -4.94 0.83
C TYR A 84 -1.90 -4.99 0.73
N THR A 85 -1.37 -4.13 -0.13
CA THR A 85 0.05 -3.83 -0.28
C THR A 85 0.20 -2.33 -0.42
N TYR A 86 0.83 -1.70 0.57
CA TYR A 86 1.17 -0.28 0.51
C TYR A 86 2.68 -0.13 0.54
N GLU A 87 3.26 0.49 -0.47
CA GLU A 87 4.70 0.51 -0.66
C GLU A 87 5.24 1.89 -1.05
N LEU A 88 6.40 2.23 -0.49
CA LEU A 88 7.22 3.38 -0.86
C LEU A 88 8.60 2.88 -1.29
N ARG A 89 9.02 3.30 -2.49
CA ARG A 89 10.41 3.14 -2.98
C ARG A 89 11.00 4.51 -3.24
N HIS A 90 12.02 4.88 -2.47
CA HIS A 90 12.73 6.13 -2.70
C HIS A 90 14.04 5.87 -3.43
N HIS A 91 14.05 6.00 -4.76
CA HIS A 91 15.22 5.59 -5.57
C HIS A 91 16.46 6.50 -5.43
N ALA A 92 16.27 7.76 -5.05
CA ALA A 92 17.38 8.70 -4.89
C ALA A 92 18.15 8.47 -3.59
N ILE A 93 17.44 8.25 -2.47
CA ILE A 93 18.03 7.93 -1.16
C ILE A 93 18.33 6.42 -1.06
N GLY A 94 17.64 5.62 -1.88
CA GLY A 94 17.86 4.19 -2.02
C GLY A 94 17.30 3.40 -0.86
N TYR A 95 16.01 3.54 -0.56
CA TYR A 95 15.34 2.70 0.44
C TYR A 95 13.95 2.24 -0.01
N ARG A 96 13.43 1.24 0.71
CA ARG A 96 12.06 0.72 0.57
C ARG A 96 11.39 0.56 1.92
N ARG A 97 10.10 0.90 1.99
CA ARG A 97 9.21 0.57 3.11
C ARG A 97 7.88 0.07 2.56
N ALA A 98 7.40 -1.06 3.05
CA ALA A 98 6.10 -1.59 2.66
C ALA A 98 5.31 -2.19 3.84
N PHE A 99 3.99 -2.08 3.78
CA PHE A 99 3.04 -2.68 4.71
C PHE A 99 2.12 -3.62 3.95
N HIS A 100 2.14 -4.90 4.31
CA HIS A 100 1.37 -5.92 3.62
C HIS A 100 0.40 -6.61 4.57
N ARG A 101 -0.72 -7.02 4.01
CA ARG A 101 -1.61 -8.02 4.58
C ARG A 101 -1.99 -8.98 3.49
N HIS A 102 -1.80 -10.26 3.76
CA HIS A 102 -2.38 -11.31 2.95
C HIS A 102 -3.46 -11.99 3.78
N ASP A 103 -4.71 -11.95 3.33
CA ASP A 103 -5.73 -12.89 3.81
C ASP A 103 -5.60 -14.19 3.01
N GLU A 104 -4.47 -14.84 3.24
CA GLU A 104 -4.31 -16.24 2.93
C GLU A 104 -3.98 -16.97 4.22
N ASP A 105 -4.92 -17.79 4.64
CA ASP A 105 -4.74 -19.09 5.27
C ASP A 105 -3.31 -19.67 5.14
N HIS A 106 -2.68 -19.58 3.97
CA HIS A 106 -1.30 -20.00 3.74
C HIS A 106 -0.23 -19.17 4.48
N PHE A 107 -0.27 -17.83 4.40
CA PHE A 107 0.71 -16.96 5.06
C PHE A 107 0.56 -17.03 6.59
N VAL A 108 -0.68 -16.99 7.09
CA VAL A 108 -0.96 -17.15 8.53
C VAL A 108 -0.47 -18.51 9.04
N ARG A 109 -0.68 -19.59 8.29
CA ARG A 109 -0.12 -20.91 8.63
C ARG A 109 1.40 -20.93 8.70
N ARG A 110 2.07 -20.19 7.82
CA ARG A 110 3.55 -20.19 7.72
C ARG A 110 4.21 -19.30 8.77
N TYR A 111 3.70 -18.10 8.98
CA TYR A 111 4.35 -17.06 9.80
C TYR A 111 3.60 -16.71 11.08
N GLY A 112 2.39 -17.25 11.31
CA GLY A 112 1.60 -17.01 12.51
C GLY A 112 0.94 -15.63 12.59
N VAL A 113 1.11 -14.79 11.57
CA VAL A 113 0.53 -13.44 11.46
C VAL A 113 -0.03 -13.22 10.06
N ALA A 114 -1.04 -12.36 9.91
CA ALA A 114 -1.62 -11.99 8.61
C ALA A 114 -0.98 -10.73 8.02
N THR A 115 -0.32 -9.93 8.85
CA THR A 115 0.24 -8.63 8.52
C THR A 115 1.75 -8.65 8.73
N HIS A 116 2.47 -8.10 7.77
CA HIS A 116 3.93 -7.98 7.85
C HIS A 116 4.38 -6.70 7.16
N GLU A 117 5.66 -6.39 7.35
CA GLU A 117 6.29 -5.21 6.78
C GLU A 117 7.56 -5.61 6.05
N HIS A 118 7.86 -4.93 4.94
CA HIS A 118 9.18 -4.97 4.32
C HIS A 118 9.92 -3.67 4.62
N CYS A 119 11.20 -3.80 4.91
CA CYS A 119 12.06 -2.65 5.19
C CYS A 119 13.44 -2.92 4.60
N GLU A 120 13.85 -2.03 3.70
CA GLU A 120 15.20 -2.03 3.13
C GLU A 120 15.79 -0.65 3.34
N ALA A 121 16.73 -0.52 4.29
CA ALA A 121 17.49 0.71 4.49
C ALA A 121 18.43 0.99 3.31
N THR A 122 18.71 -0.03 2.48
CA THR A 122 19.33 0.10 1.17
C THR A 122 18.51 -0.71 0.17
N LEU A 123 17.94 -0.04 -0.83
CA LEU A 123 17.05 -0.62 -1.83
C LEU A 123 17.73 -1.79 -2.55
N GLY A 124 17.03 -2.93 -2.59
CA GLY A 124 17.52 -4.20 -3.12
C GLY A 124 18.37 -5.01 -2.14
N ILE A 125 18.58 -4.54 -0.90
CA ILE A 125 19.29 -5.26 0.16
C ILE A 125 18.31 -5.60 1.27
N GLU A 126 17.81 -6.82 1.22
CA GLU A 126 16.89 -7.38 2.20
C GLU A 126 17.68 -8.05 3.35
N VAL A 127 17.57 -7.47 4.56
CA VAL A 127 18.16 -8.05 5.77
C VAL A 127 17.27 -9.15 6.37
N CYS A 128 15.95 -9.02 6.19
CA CYS A 128 14.94 -10.00 6.60
C CYS A 128 13.78 -9.96 5.61
N GLY A 129 13.30 -11.15 5.23
CA GLY A 129 12.17 -11.35 4.32
C GLY A 129 10.91 -10.61 4.77
N HIS A 130 10.49 -10.90 6.00
CA HIS A 130 9.29 -10.33 6.58
C HIS A 130 9.56 -9.87 8.01
N TYR A 131 9.22 -8.60 8.28
CA TYR A 131 9.16 -8.09 9.63
C TYR A 131 7.74 -8.19 10.18
N HIS A 132 7.61 -8.35 11.50
CA HIS A 132 6.33 -8.29 12.17
C HIS A 132 5.64 -6.96 11.86
N GLY A 133 4.45 -7.02 11.27
CA GLY A 133 3.71 -5.83 10.87
C GLY A 133 2.60 -5.48 11.85
N ARG A 134 2.37 -4.18 12.04
CA ARG A 134 1.11 -3.72 12.65
C ARG A 134 0.02 -3.64 11.58
N PRO A 135 -1.21 -4.07 11.85
CA PRO A 135 -2.32 -3.84 10.94
C PRO A 135 -2.42 -2.36 10.53
N VAL A 136 -2.58 -2.16 9.23
CA VAL A 136 -2.93 -0.87 8.64
C VAL A 136 -4.44 -0.87 8.47
N VAL A 137 -5.08 0.22 8.87
CA VAL A 137 -6.55 0.31 8.90
C VAL A 137 -7.12 0.30 7.48
N ASP A 138 -6.53 1.12 6.61
CA ASP A 138 -6.92 1.36 5.22
C ASP A 138 -5.78 2.05 4.45
N ALA A 139 -5.97 2.34 3.17
CA ALA A 139 -4.96 3.01 2.35
C ALA A 139 -4.63 4.42 2.84
N PHE A 140 -5.52 5.12 3.56
CA PHE A 140 -5.20 6.44 4.11
C PHE A 140 -4.20 6.34 5.27
N ASP A 141 -4.39 5.38 6.17
CA ASP A 141 -3.42 5.06 7.23
C ASP A 141 -2.09 4.58 6.63
N GLY A 142 -2.14 3.71 5.62
CA GLY A 142 -0.96 3.22 4.90
C GLY A 142 -0.18 4.35 4.25
N PHE A 143 -0.87 5.20 3.47
CA PHE A 143 -0.31 6.39 2.85
C PHE A 143 0.34 7.31 3.88
N ARG A 144 -0.34 7.67 4.98
CA ARG A 144 0.22 8.60 5.98
C ARG A 144 1.51 8.06 6.61
N ARG A 145 1.56 6.76 6.95
CA ARG A 145 2.78 6.14 7.50
C ARG A 145 3.94 6.15 6.49
N LEU A 146 3.66 5.90 5.22
CA LEU A 146 4.66 5.96 4.15
C LEU A 146 5.09 7.41 3.88
N TYR A 147 4.16 8.35 3.87
CA TYR A 147 4.42 9.77 3.69
C TYR A 147 5.27 10.34 4.83
N ASP A 148 5.01 9.95 6.07
CA ASP A 148 5.84 10.33 7.22
C ASP A 148 7.26 9.76 7.10
N THR A 149 7.40 8.52 6.60
CA THR A 149 8.72 7.92 6.30
C THR A 149 9.43 8.75 5.23
N TRP A 150 8.72 9.15 4.18
CA TRP A 150 9.25 9.98 3.11
C TRP A 150 9.68 11.38 3.60
N LEU A 151 8.86 12.06 4.39
CA LEU A 151 9.15 13.38 4.95
C LEU A 151 10.38 13.42 5.87
N SER A 152 10.77 12.27 6.44
CA SER A 152 11.98 12.20 7.25
C SER A 152 13.25 12.49 6.46
N ASP A 153 13.21 12.36 5.12
CA ASP A 153 14.35 12.47 4.20
C ASP A 153 15.54 11.57 4.62
N GLN A 154 15.24 10.52 5.38
CA GLN A 154 16.18 9.50 5.83
C GLN A 154 15.62 8.11 5.45
N GLY A 155 16.50 7.14 5.25
CA GLY A 155 16.08 5.75 5.12
C GLY A 155 15.42 5.25 6.42
N PRO A 156 14.47 4.31 6.35
CA PRO A 156 13.85 3.73 7.54
C PRO A 156 14.88 2.96 8.37
N ASP A 157 14.79 3.06 9.70
CA ASP A 157 15.57 2.20 10.59
C ASP A 157 14.93 0.81 10.67
N CYS A 158 15.43 -0.12 9.85
CA CYS A 158 14.97 -1.50 9.86
C CYS A 158 15.48 -2.29 11.07
N SER A 159 16.50 -1.82 11.79
CA SER A 159 17.11 -2.56 12.91
C SER A 159 16.22 -2.63 14.15
N ALA A 160 15.27 -1.70 14.27
CA ALA A 160 14.28 -1.68 15.33
C ALA A 160 13.11 -2.67 15.11
N LEU A 161 13.04 -3.32 13.95
CA LEU A 161 11.95 -4.22 13.59
C LEU A 161 12.23 -5.66 14.00
N VAL A 162 11.16 -6.40 14.31
CA VAL A 162 11.25 -7.82 14.67
C VAL A 162 11.09 -8.67 13.41
N CYS A 163 12.14 -9.40 13.03
CA CYS A 163 12.09 -10.37 11.93
C CYS A 163 11.21 -11.57 12.28
N ILE A 164 10.35 -12.01 11.35
CA ILE A 164 9.44 -13.16 11.55
C ILE A 164 9.64 -14.29 10.52
N GLY A 165 10.48 -14.11 9.50
CA GLY A 165 10.88 -15.17 8.59
C GLY A 165 11.24 -14.72 7.19
#